data_AF-A0A5D8ZZK1-F1
#
_entry.id   AF-A0A5D8ZZK1-F1
#
_cell.length_a   1.000
_cell.length_b   1.000
_cell.length_c   1.000
_cell.angle_alpha   90.00
_cell.angle_beta   90.00
_cell.angle_gamma   90.00
#
_symmetry.space_group_name_H-M   'P 1'
#
loop_
_entity.id
_entity.type
_entity.pdbx_description
1 polymer ?
#
loop_
_entity_poly.entity_id
_entity_poly.type
_entity_poly.pdbx_seq_one_letter_code
_entity_poly.pdbx_strand_id
1 'polypeptide(L)'
;MTTHIIVDEKGLHHYCNQNILSSLTYAELHPNPELGKYDVFLTEFDESAPSLCIYFFDPELKKATRKTVNLNIDTVITNGNLLLKNFVKGILIFRPDLKIAPNVLDLYHLEEINK
;
A
#
# COMPACT_ATOMS: atom_id res chain seq x y z
N MET A 1 -5.99 -23.40 -10.87
CA MET A 1 -6.00 -21.94 -11.01
C MET A 1 -4.87 -21.42 -10.14
N THR A 2 -3.92 -20.69 -10.72
CA THR A 2 -2.74 -20.21 -9.97
C THR A 2 -2.90 -18.72 -9.73
N THR A 3 -2.87 -18.30 -8.48
CA THR A 3 -2.95 -16.90 -8.09
C THR A 3 -1.66 -16.49 -7.40
N HIS A 4 -1.18 -15.28 -7.70
CA HIS A 4 0.05 -14.75 -7.12
C HIS A 4 -0.02 -13.23 -7.06
N ILE A 5 0.82 -12.64 -6.21
CA ILE A 5 0.94 -11.20 -6.05
C ILE A 5 2.36 -10.80 -6.40
N ILE A 6 2.49 -9.76 -7.20
CA ILE A 6 3.76 -9.16 -7.60
C ILE A 6 3.79 -7.72 -7.08
N VAL A 7 4.94 -7.32 -6.56
CA VAL A 7 5.26 -5.92 -6.31
C VAL A 7 6.43 -5.56 -7.22
N ASP A 8 6.23 -4.57 -8.07
CA ASP A 8 7.21 -4.11 -9.06
C ASP A 8 7.30 -2.57 -9.08
N GLU A 9 7.92 -1.98 -10.10
CA GLU A 9 8.07 -0.53 -10.22
C GLU A 9 6.76 0.23 -10.48
N LYS A 10 5.68 -0.46 -10.85
CA LYS A 10 4.37 0.15 -11.12
C LYS A 10 3.47 0.09 -9.89
N GLY A 11 3.61 -0.94 -9.06
CA GLY A 11 2.86 -1.05 -7.81
C GLY A 11 2.70 -2.48 -7.32
N LEU A 12 1.56 -2.75 -6.69
CA LEU A 12 1.15 -4.06 -6.19
C LEU A 12 0.05 -4.63 -7.06
N HIS A 13 0.27 -5.84 -7.57
CA HIS A 13 -0.54 -6.45 -8.62
C HIS A 13 -0.97 -7.86 -8.22
N HIS A 14 -2.27 -8.12 -8.29
CA HIS A 14 -2.84 -9.45 -8.05
C HIS A 14 -3.18 -10.12 -9.38
N TYR A 15 -2.58 -11.29 -9.61
CA TYR A 15 -2.78 -12.07 -10.82
C TYR A 15 -3.57 -13.36 -10.55
N CYS A 16 -4.36 -13.74 -11.54
CA CYS A 16 -4.92 -15.07 -11.68
C CYS A 16 -4.59 -15.61 -13.06
N ASN A 17 -3.76 -16.67 -13.09
CA ASN A 17 -3.08 -17.16 -14.28
C ASN A 17 -2.29 -16.01 -14.96
N GLN A 18 -2.71 -15.56 -16.15
CA GLN A 18 -2.07 -14.45 -16.89
C GLN A 18 -2.85 -13.13 -16.81
N ASN A 19 -4.01 -13.12 -16.14
CA ASN A 19 -4.87 -11.94 -16.06
C ASN A 19 -4.65 -11.20 -14.75
N ILE A 20 -4.58 -9.87 -14.83
CA ILE A 20 -4.57 -8.98 -13.66
C ILE A 20 -6.00 -8.92 -13.11
N LEU A 21 -6.20 -9.34 -11.86
CA LEU A 21 -7.47 -9.22 -11.15
C LEU A 21 -7.63 -7.84 -10.51
N SER A 22 -6.56 -7.34 -9.90
CA SER A 22 -6.52 -6.01 -9.32
C SER A 22 -5.11 -5.44 -9.33
N SER A 23 -5.01 -4.12 -9.32
CA SER A 23 -3.75 -3.40 -9.25
C SER A 23 -3.92 -2.18 -8.37
N LEU A 24 -2.89 -1.92 -7.57
CA LEU A 24 -2.75 -0.72 -6.79
C LEU A 24 -1.44 -0.07 -7.24
N THR A 25 -1.55 0.92 -8.12
CA THR A 25 -0.37 1.55 -8.72
C THR A 25 0.13 2.73 -7.88
N TYR A 26 1.42 3.02 -7.95
CA TYR A 26 2.00 4.18 -7.29
C TYR A 26 1.47 5.52 -7.84
N ALA A 27 1.09 5.54 -9.12
CA ALA A 27 0.53 6.72 -9.78
C ALA A 27 -0.87 7.10 -9.25
N GLU A 28 -1.65 6.12 -8.79
CA GLU A 28 -3.00 6.34 -8.28
C GLU A 28 -3.04 6.74 -6.79
N LEU A 29 -1.91 6.62 -6.09
CA LEU A 29 -1.81 7.09 -4.71
C LEU A 29 -2.02 8.60 -4.65
N HIS A 30 -2.62 9.07 -3.56
CA HIS A 30 -2.93 10.49 -3.40
C HIS A 30 -2.46 10.98 -2.03
N PRO A 31 -2.00 12.23 -1.90
CA PRO A 31 -1.85 12.86 -0.60
C PRO A 31 -3.19 12.88 0.15
N ASN A 32 -3.10 12.82 1.47
CA ASN A 32 -4.22 12.96 2.38
C ASN A 32 -4.90 14.34 2.16
N PRO A 33 -6.20 14.37 1.83
CA PRO A 33 -6.89 15.62 1.53
C PRO A 33 -7.18 16.50 2.77
N GLU A 34 -7.14 15.96 4.00
CA GLU A 34 -7.68 16.62 5.20
C GLU A 34 -6.61 17.26 6.11
N LEU A 35 -5.52 17.81 5.56
CA LEU A 35 -4.37 18.31 6.36
C LEU A 35 -3.81 17.27 7.36
N GLY A 36 -4.10 15.98 7.13
CA GLY A 36 -3.60 14.91 7.95
C GLY A 36 -2.07 14.88 7.94
N LYS A 37 -1.49 14.43 9.06
CA LYS A 37 -0.03 14.43 9.24
C LYS A 37 0.69 13.50 8.24
N TYR A 38 0.04 12.41 7.84
CA TYR A 38 0.61 11.36 7.01
C TYR A 38 -0.38 10.89 5.92
N ASP A 39 0.18 10.43 4.82
CA ASP A 39 -0.52 9.88 3.65
C ASP A 39 -0.54 8.35 3.66
N VAL A 40 0.47 7.75 4.29
CA VAL A 40 0.60 6.30 4.50
C VAL A 40 0.76 6.02 5.99
N PHE A 41 -0.12 5.22 6.56
CA PHE A 41 -0.18 5.00 8.02
C PHE A 41 -0.80 3.64 8.34
N LEU A 42 -0.71 3.19 9.59
CA LEU A 42 -1.35 1.95 10.06
C LEU A 42 -2.76 2.26 10.60
N THR A 43 -3.70 1.31 10.49
CA THR A 43 -4.96 1.37 11.24
C THR A 43 -4.70 1.44 12.74
N GLU A 44 -5.62 2.06 13.48
CA GLU A 44 -5.61 2.00 14.94
C GLU A 44 -5.81 0.53 15.39
N PHE A 45 -5.17 0.18 16.50
CA PHE A 45 -5.21 -1.17 17.05
C PHE A 45 -6.57 -1.43 17.67
N ASP A 46 -7.46 -2.09 16.94
CA ASP A 46 -8.71 -2.63 17.49
C ASP A 46 -8.66 -4.16 17.41
N GLU A 47 -8.05 -4.76 18.44
CA GLU A 47 -7.83 -6.20 18.69
C GLU A 47 -7.14 -7.04 17.59
N SER A 48 -6.93 -6.46 16.41
CA SER A 48 -6.35 -7.07 15.21
C SER A 48 -4.96 -6.53 14.90
N ALA A 49 -4.19 -7.27 14.11
CA ALA A 49 -2.91 -6.79 13.59
C ALA A 49 -3.11 -5.50 12.78
N PRO A 50 -2.24 -4.50 12.95
CA PRO A 50 -2.36 -3.22 12.28
C PRO A 50 -2.26 -3.41 10.76
N SER A 51 -3.15 -2.76 10.02
CA SER A 51 -3.21 -2.85 8.56
C SER A 51 -2.71 -1.57 7.90
N LEU A 52 -1.98 -1.70 6.79
CA LEU A 52 -1.48 -0.57 6.03
C LEU A 52 -2.64 0.20 5.37
N CYS A 53 -2.69 1.51 5.59
CA CYS A 53 -3.66 2.43 5.01
C CYS A 53 -2.97 3.44 4.10
N ILE A 54 -3.64 3.76 3.01
CA ILE A 54 -3.22 4.73 1.99
C ILE A 54 -4.42 5.55 1.52
N TYR A 55 -4.18 6.61 0.77
CA TYR A 55 -5.21 7.32 0.01
C TYR A 55 -5.03 7.09 -1.49
N PHE A 56 -6.13 6.98 -2.23
CA PHE A 56 -6.16 6.91 -3.68
C PHE A 56 -7.24 7.84 -4.22
N PHE A 57 -7.10 8.31 -5.46
CA PHE A 57 -8.17 9.09 -6.09
C PHE A 57 -9.31 8.18 -6.54
N ASP A 58 -10.49 8.36 -5.98
CA ASP A 58 -11.71 7.70 -6.44
C ASP A 58 -12.35 8.55 -7.55
N PRO A 59 -12.38 8.08 -8.80
CA PRO A 59 -12.93 8.84 -9.91
C PRO A 59 -14.45 8.97 -9.86
N GLU A 60 -15.17 8.03 -9.24
CA GLU A 60 -16.62 8.11 -9.09
C GLU A 60 -17.00 9.17 -8.07
N LEU A 61 -16.30 9.18 -6.94
CA LEU A 61 -16.52 10.15 -5.86
C LEU A 61 -15.80 11.49 -6.10
N LYS A 62 -14.94 11.56 -7.12
CA LYS A 62 -14.10 12.72 -7.48
C LYS A 62 -13.29 13.26 -6.30
N LYS A 63 -12.82 12.38 -5.42
CA LYS A 63 -12.06 12.76 -4.23
C LYS A 63 -11.07 11.66 -3.84
N ALA A 64 -10.04 12.05 -3.09
CA ALA A 64 -9.17 11.08 -2.45
C ALA A 64 -9.93 10.32 -1.36
N THR A 65 -9.84 9.00 -1.38
CA THR A 65 -10.49 8.11 -0.41
C THR A 65 -9.45 7.24 0.28
N ARG A 66 -9.69 6.97 1.56
CA ARG A 66 -8.85 6.09 2.36
C ARG A 66 -9.11 4.63 1.98
N LYS A 67 -8.05 3.85 1.83
CA LYS A 67 -8.11 2.40 1.58
C LYS A 67 -7.14 1.66 2.49
N THR A 68 -7.62 0.57 3.06
CA THR A 68 -6.75 -0.44 3.67
C THR A 68 -6.18 -1.32 2.57
N VAL A 69 -4.85 -1.46 2.52
CA VAL A 69 -4.15 -2.35 1.59
C VAL A 69 -4.40 -3.78 2.04
N ASN A 70 -5.26 -4.48 1.32
CA ASN A 70 -5.54 -5.90 1.52
C ASN A 70 -5.06 -6.68 0.29
N LEU A 71 -4.41 -7.81 0.54
CA LEU A 71 -3.93 -8.72 -0.49
C LEU A 71 -5.06 -9.60 -1.08
N ASN A 72 -6.30 -9.50 -0.56
CA ASN A 72 -7.57 -9.98 -1.13
C ASN A 72 -7.46 -11.28 -1.93
N ILE A 73 -6.99 -12.34 -1.27
CA ILE A 73 -6.79 -13.64 -1.89
C ILE A 73 -7.42 -14.73 -1.01
N ASP A 74 -8.01 -15.73 -1.64
CA ASP A 74 -8.66 -16.85 -0.95
C ASP A 74 -7.64 -17.94 -0.51
N THR A 75 -6.35 -17.64 -0.58
CA THR A 75 -5.24 -18.55 -0.23
C THR A 75 -4.30 -17.91 0.76
N VAL A 76 -3.72 -18.72 1.66
CA VAL A 76 -2.77 -18.22 2.66
C VAL A 76 -1.50 -17.65 2.00
N ILE A 77 -1.23 -16.37 2.22
CA ILE A 77 0.04 -15.72 1.82
C ILE A 77 0.99 -15.75 3.00
N THR A 78 2.02 -16.60 2.92
CA THR A 78 3.04 -16.73 3.97
C THR A 78 4.06 -15.59 3.96
N ASN A 79 4.23 -14.89 2.83
CA ASN A 79 5.17 -13.78 2.64
C ASN A 79 4.49 -12.40 2.55
N GLY A 80 3.27 -12.24 3.08
CA GLY A 80 2.48 -11.01 2.95
C GLY A 80 3.21 -9.77 3.48
N ASN A 81 3.90 -9.89 4.63
CA ASN A 81 4.71 -8.81 5.17
C ASN A 81 5.87 -8.39 4.26
N LEU A 82 6.49 -9.34 3.55
CA LEU A 82 7.56 -9.02 2.60
C LEU A 82 7.01 -8.26 1.38
N LEU A 83 5.83 -8.64 0.90
CA LEU A 83 5.14 -7.93 -0.18
C LEU A 83 4.81 -6.49 0.25
N LEU A 84 4.20 -6.31 1.42
CA LEU A 84 3.87 -4.97 1.92
C LEU A 84 5.12 -4.13 2.19
N LYS A 85 6.20 -4.72 2.73
CA LYS A 85 7.50 -4.05 2.88
C LYS A 85 8.03 -3.52 1.54
N ASN A 86 8.03 -4.35 0.50
CA ASN A 86 8.48 -3.94 -0.82
C ASN A 86 7.56 -2.88 -1.43
N PHE A 87 6.24 -2.97 -1.17
CA PHE A 87 5.30 -1.98 -1.64
C PHE A 87 5.57 -0.62 -1.00
N VAL A 88 5.73 -0.54 0.32
CA VAL A 88 6.10 0.68 1.06
C VAL A 88 7.45 1.22 0.61
N LYS A 89 8.44 0.34 0.37
CA LYS A 89 9.73 0.76 -0.20
C LYS A 89 9.56 1.42 -1.56
N GLY A 90 8.68 0.89 -2.42
CA GLY A 90 8.38 1.54 -3.70
C GLY A 90 7.65 2.88 -3.53
N ILE A 91 6.80 3.06 -2.51
CA ILE A 91 6.24 4.39 -2.20
C ILE A 91 7.36 5.40 -1.90
N LEU A 92 8.34 5.03 -1.06
CA LEU A 92 9.49 5.90 -0.77
C LEU A 92 10.27 6.31 -2.02
N ILE A 93 10.39 5.41 -3.01
CA ILE A 93 11.17 5.63 -4.23
C ILE A 93 10.36 6.42 -5.28
N PHE A 94 9.14 5.97 -5.59
CA PHE A 94 8.35 6.44 -6.72
C PHE A 94 7.36 7.54 -6.36
N ARG A 95 7.04 7.70 -5.07
CA ARG A 95 6.14 8.73 -4.54
C ARG A 95 6.74 9.45 -3.34
N PRO A 96 7.93 10.08 -3.50
CA PRO A 96 8.61 10.76 -2.41
C PRO A 96 7.97 12.10 -2.02
N ASP A 97 6.84 12.45 -2.65
CA ASP A 97 5.91 13.50 -2.25
C ASP A 97 4.99 13.06 -1.09
N LEU A 98 4.79 11.75 -0.92
CA LEU A 98 3.91 11.20 0.11
C LEU A 98 4.63 11.04 1.46
N LYS A 99 3.98 11.48 2.53
CA LYS A 99 4.45 11.39 3.91
C LYS A 99 4.05 10.05 4.51
N ILE A 100 5.06 9.24 4.85
CA ILE A 100 4.86 7.95 5.50
C ILE A 100 4.97 8.13 7.02
N ALA A 101 4.04 7.56 7.78
CA ALA A 101 4.08 7.60 9.23
C ALA A 101 5.29 6.79 9.77
N PRO A 102 6.04 7.28 10.77
CA PRO A 102 7.22 6.58 11.30
C PRO A 102 6.95 5.14 11.74
N ASN A 103 5.79 4.88 12.35
CA ASN A 103 5.42 3.53 12.78
C ASN A 103 5.24 2.52 11.62
N VAL A 104 4.98 2.99 10.40
CA VAL A 104 4.99 2.14 9.19
C VAL A 104 6.43 1.75 8.83
N LEU A 105 7.35 2.71 8.91
CA LEU A 105 8.78 2.48 8.64
C LEU A 105 9.37 1.51 9.67
N ASP A 106 9.05 1.71 10.95
CA ASP A 106 9.47 0.85 12.04
C ASP A 106 8.97 -0.58 11.84
N LEU A 107 7.68 -0.76 11.52
CA LEU A 107 7.07 -2.07 11.30
C LEU A 107 7.77 -2.85 10.18
N TYR A 108 8.15 -2.18 9.10
CA TYR A 108 8.78 -2.81 7.95
C TYR A 108 10.31 -2.76 7.97
N HIS A 109 10.92 -2.21 9.03
CA HIS A 109 12.36 -1.97 9.13
C HIS A 109 12.90 -1.29 7.87
N LEU A 110 12.32 -0.13 7.55
CA LEU A 110 12.71 0.73 6.43
C LEU A 110 13.28 2.04 6.97
N GLU A 111 14.23 2.59 6.25
CA GLU A 111 14.78 3.92 6.51
C GLU A 111 14.18 4.91 5.50
N GLU A 112 13.95 6.15 5.92
CA GLU A 112 13.63 7.21 4.96
C GLU A 112 14.79 7.36 3.97
N ILE A 113 14.46 7.56 2.70
CA ILE A 113 15.49 7.89 1.70
C ILE A 113 15.86 9.35 1.93
N ASN A 114 16.96 9.57 2.65
CA ASN A 114 17.53 10.91 2.83
C ASN A 114 17.77 11.54 1.45
N LYS A 115 17.10 12.67 1.19
CA LYS A 115 17.30 13.49 -0.01
C LYS A 115 18.40 14.52 0.20
#